data_AF-A0A1R1DZ35-F1
#
_entry.id   AF-A0A1R1DZ35-F1
#
_cell.length_a   1.000
_cell.length_b   1.000
_cell.length_c   1.000
_cell.angle_alpha   90.00
_cell.angle_beta   90.00
_cell.angle_gamma   90.00
#
_symmetry.space_group_name_H-M   'P 1'
#
loop_
_entity.id
_entity.type
_entity.pdbx_description
1 polymer ?
#
loop_
_entity_poly.entity_id
_entity_poly.type
_entity_poly.pdbx_seq_one_letter_code
_entity_poly.pdbx_strand_id
1 'polypeptide(L)'
;MFYGHCYEMSGKYNHPDELTTVQDVYDYVLEHKSHYPRIVITSQSGDTIQVQAINGQIEFPKQWALFEIKQTYLNKPDIFNAEAFTEAMNRAGVTGFIKPELRYEALTILERFYEFLPNPAERN
;
A
#
# COMPACT_ATOMS: atom_id res chain seq x y z
N MET A 1 -19.13 -2.84 -3.91
CA MET A 1 -18.95 -3.96 -2.99
C MET A 1 -17.64 -4.66 -3.31
N PHE A 2 -16.92 -5.09 -2.29
CA PHE A 2 -15.63 -5.75 -2.36
C PHE A 2 -15.63 -6.95 -1.41
N TYR A 3 -14.69 -7.86 -1.63
CA TYR A 3 -14.50 -9.02 -0.76
C TYR A 3 -13.07 -9.06 -0.25
N GLY A 4 -12.91 -9.12 1.08
CA GLY A 4 -11.62 -9.24 1.74
C GLY A 4 -11.25 -10.70 1.98
N HIS A 5 -10.03 -11.08 1.58
CA HIS A 5 -9.50 -12.44 1.74
C HIS A 5 -8.21 -12.38 2.53
N CYS A 6 -8.17 -13.04 3.68
CA CYS A 6 -6.97 -13.21 4.50
C CYS A 6 -6.41 -14.62 4.31
N TYR A 7 -5.12 -14.73 3.99
CA TYR A 7 -4.43 -16.00 3.79
C TYR A 7 -3.55 -16.30 4.99
N GLU A 8 -3.65 -17.52 5.51
CA GLU A 8 -2.73 -18.07 6.51
C GLU A 8 -1.38 -18.43 5.89
N MET A 9 -0.37 -18.69 6.74
CA MET A 9 0.92 -19.24 6.29
C MET A 9 0.79 -20.57 5.55
N SER A 10 -0.28 -21.33 5.82
CA SER A 10 -0.59 -22.59 5.13
C SER A 10 -1.08 -22.38 3.69
N GLY A 11 -1.38 -21.14 3.29
CA GLY A 11 -1.99 -20.80 2.01
C GLY A 11 -3.51 -20.98 1.98
N LYS A 12 -4.13 -21.49 3.05
CA LYS A 12 -5.58 -21.46 3.22
C LYS A 12 -6.05 -20.03 3.43
N TYR A 13 -7.25 -19.71 2.95
CA TYR A 13 -7.87 -18.41 3.17
C TYR A 13 -9.15 -18.55 4.00
N ASN A 14 -9.43 -17.53 4.80
CA ASN A 14 -10.66 -17.42 5.60
C ASN A 14 -11.87 -17.16 4.69
N HIS A 15 -13.08 -17.36 5.23
CA HIS A 15 -14.28 -16.91 4.52
C HIS A 15 -14.17 -15.42 4.17
N PRO A 16 -14.59 -15.02 2.95
CA PRO A 16 -14.43 -13.65 2.53
C PRO A 16 -15.34 -12.71 3.31
N ASP A 17 -14.79 -11.59 3.76
CA ASP A 17 -15.53 -10.53 4.42
C ASP A 17 -16.10 -9.55 3.41
N GLU A 18 -17.37 -9.17 3.57
CA GLU A 18 -18.04 -8.19 2.70
C GLU A 18 -17.65 -6.77 3.10
N LEU A 19 -17.18 -5.99 2.12
CA LEU A 19 -16.74 -4.61 2.31
C LEU A 19 -17.52 -3.70 1.36
N THR A 20 -18.13 -2.65 1.91
CA THR A 20 -19.12 -1.86 1.16
C THR A 20 -18.52 -0.59 0.58
N THR A 21 -17.58 0.03 1.29
CA THR A 21 -16.95 1.29 0.91
C THR A 21 -15.45 1.16 0.69
N VAL A 22 -14.85 2.15 0.03
CA VAL A 22 -13.38 2.24 -0.10
C VAL A 22 -12.72 2.43 1.27
N GLN A 23 -13.40 3.09 2.20
CA GLN A 23 -12.91 3.26 3.57
C GLN A 23 -12.88 1.92 4.30
N ASP A 24 -13.93 1.11 4.20
CA ASP A 24 -13.97 -0.24 4.78
C ASP A 24 -12.81 -1.09 4.26
N VAL A 25 -12.51 -0.98 2.95
CA VAL A 25 -11.39 -1.68 2.32
C VAL A 25 -10.06 -1.23 2.91
N TYR A 26 -9.86 0.08 3.09
CA TYR A 26 -8.63 0.62 3.67
C TYR A 26 -8.45 0.17 5.12
N ASP A 27 -9.50 0.28 5.93
CA ASP A 27 -9.48 -0.10 7.35
C ASP A 27 -9.24 -1.60 7.51
N TYR A 28 -9.90 -2.43 6.70
CA TYR A 28 -9.68 -3.88 6.68
C TYR A 28 -8.21 -4.22 6.41
N VAL A 29 -7.60 -3.58 5.40
CA VAL A 29 -6.19 -3.81 5.06
C VAL A 29 -5.27 -3.41 6.21
N LEU A 30 -5.51 -2.25 6.84
CA LEU A 30 -4.70 -1.79 7.97
C LEU A 30 -4.78 -2.72 9.18
N GLU A 31 -5.99 -3.19 9.52
CA GLU A 31 -6.22 -4.09 10.64
C GLU A 31 -5.54 -5.46 10.44
N HIS A 32 -5.61 -6.00 9.22
CA HIS A 32 -5.26 -7.39 8.99
C HIS A 32 -3.81 -7.58 8.52
N LYS A 33 -3.20 -6.60 7.81
CA LYS A 33 -1.93 -6.84 7.09
C LYS A 33 -0.75 -7.23 7.99
N SER A 34 -0.77 -6.83 9.26
CA SER A 34 0.24 -7.23 10.25
C SER A 34 0.05 -8.65 10.79
N HIS A 35 -1.17 -9.19 10.68
CA HIS A 35 -1.55 -10.49 11.25
C HIS A 35 -1.48 -11.62 10.23
N TYR A 36 -1.68 -11.31 8.95
CA TYR A 36 -1.71 -12.29 7.87
C TYR A 36 -0.56 -12.08 6.88
N PRO A 37 0.11 -13.15 6.43
CA PRO A 37 1.18 -13.05 5.44
C PRO A 37 0.69 -12.51 4.09
N ARG A 38 -0.60 -12.65 3.77
CA ARG A 38 -1.18 -12.08 2.55
C ARG A 38 -2.64 -11.72 2.75
N ILE A 39 -3.01 -10.58 2.17
CA ILE A 39 -4.37 -10.09 2.06
C ILE A 39 -4.64 -9.72 0.62
N VAL A 40 -5.81 -10.09 0.13
CA VAL A 40 -6.30 -9.71 -1.19
C VAL A 40 -7.71 -9.16 -1.05
N ILE A 41 -7.96 -8.02 -1.66
CA ILE A 41 -9.30 -7.46 -1.81
C ILE A 41 -9.70 -7.60 -3.27
N THR A 42 -10.84 -8.22 -3.52
CA THR A 42 -11.37 -8.39 -4.88
C THR A 42 -12.60 -7.52 -5.11
N SER A 43 -12.89 -7.23 -6.38
CA SER A 43 -14.18 -6.64 -6.78
C SER A 43 -15.35 -7.55 -6.44
N GLN A 44 -16.57 -7.03 -6.58
CA GLN A 44 -17.80 -7.81 -6.43
C GLN A 44 -17.86 -9.06 -7.31
N SER A 45 -17.31 -9.01 -8.53
CA SER A 45 -17.30 -10.19 -9.41
C SER A 45 -16.23 -11.21 -9.02
N GLY A 46 -15.27 -10.83 -8.17
CA GLY A 46 -14.13 -11.65 -7.80
C GLY A 46 -13.00 -11.65 -8.82
N ASP A 47 -13.21 -11.08 -10.01
CA ASP A 47 -12.29 -11.24 -11.14
C ASP A 47 -11.11 -10.27 -11.12
N THR A 48 -11.18 -9.21 -10.32
CA THR A 48 -10.13 -8.19 -10.27
C THR A 48 -9.67 -7.93 -8.84
N ILE A 49 -8.36 -7.95 -8.66
CA ILE A 49 -7.71 -7.53 -7.41
C ILE A 49 -7.75 -6.01 -7.36
N GLN A 50 -8.34 -5.49 -6.30
CA GLN A 50 -8.45 -4.06 -6.02
C GLN A 50 -7.34 -3.61 -5.09
N VAL A 51 -6.97 -4.45 -4.11
CA VAL A 51 -5.87 -4.20 -3.17
C VAL A 51 -5.17 -5.51 -2.85
N GLN A 52 -3.86 -5.46 -2.69
CA GLN A 52 -3.07 -6.58 -2.23
C GLN A 52 -2.02 -6.11 -1.23
N ALA A 53 -1.95 -6.79 -0.09
CA ALA A 53 -0.87 -6.64 0.87
C ALA A 53 -0.18 -7.99 1.12
N ILE A 54 1.15 -7.98 1.20
CA ILE A 54 1.97 -9.16 1.47
C ILE A 54 2.96 -8.79 2.58
N ASN A 55 3.09 -9.65 3.58
CA ASN A 55 4.02 -9.50 4.71
C ASN A 55 3.95 -8.10 5.36
N GLY A 56 2.73 -7.62 5.65
CA GLY A 56 2.52 -6.30 6.27
C GLY A 56 2.61 -5.10 5.33
N GLN A 57 2.91 -5.29 4.05
CA GLN A 57 3.17 -4.20 3.10
C GLN A 57 2.13 -4.20 1.99
N ILE A 58 1.60 -3.02 1.66
CA ILE A 58 0.70 -2.85 0.52
C ILE A 58 1.55 -2.88 -0.76
N GLU A 59 1.27 -3.81 -1.66
CA GLU A 59 1.95 -3.91 -2.96
C GLU A 59 1.12 -3.31 -4.10
N PHE A 60 -0.21 -3.39 -3.98
CA PHE A 60 -1.16 -2.86 -4.93
C PHE A 60 -2.38 -2.27 -4.20
N PRO A 61 -2.94 -1.13 -4.66
CA PRO A 61 -2.42 -0.27 -5.72
C PRO A 61 -1.17 0.49 -5.25
N LYS A 62 -0.28 0.83 -6.19
CA LYS A 62 1.00 1.49 -5.85
C LYS A 62 0.77 2.82 -5.11
N GLN A 63 -0.30 3.54 -5.46
CA GLN A 63 -0.70 4.79 -4.82
C GLN A 63 -0.89 4.64 -3.30
N TRP A 64 -1.43 3.50 -2.85
CA TRP A 64 -1.63 3.22 -1.42
C TRP A 64 -0.33 2.85 -0.72
N ALA A 65 0.55 2.10 -1.40
CA ALA A 65 1.90 1.83 -0.89
C ALA A 65 2.68 3.13 -0.64
N LEU A 66 2.66 4.06 -1.61
CA LEU A 66 3.28 5.37 -1.47
C LEU A 66 2.63 6.22 -0.37
N PHE A 67 1.32 6.09 -0.20
CA PHE A 67 0.58 6.85 0.82
C PHE A 67 1.01 6.40 2.22
N GLU A 68 1.12 5.09 2.42
CA GLU A 68 1.62 4.52 3.66
C GLU A 68 3.06 4.95 3.97
N ILE A 69 3.94 5.01 2.95
CA ILE A 69 5.29 5.53 3.12
C ILE A 69 5.26 6.99 3.56
N LYS A 70 4.44 7.84 2.93
CA LYS A 70 4.27 9.24 3.33
C LYS A 70 3.82 9.35 4.78
N GLN A 71 2.77 8.61 5.16
CA GLN A 71 2.25 8.63 6.53
C GLN A 71 3.28 8.16 7.55
N THR A 72 4.05 7.12 7.24
CA THR A 72 4.97 6.48 8.18
C THR A 72 6.27 7.24 8.35
N TYR A 73 6.89 7.67 7.25
CA TYR A 73 8.26 8.20 7.26
C TYR A 73 8.33 9.72 7.11
N LEU A 74 7.26 10.36 6.60
CA LEU A 74 7.23 11.80 6.40
C LEU A 74 6.24 12.51 7.31
N ASN A 75 5.11 11.92 7.71
CA ASN A 75 4.11 12.65 8.51
C ASN A 75 4.30 12.49 10.03
N LYS A 76 5.00 11.44 10.49
CA LYS A 76 5.36 11.29 11.92
C LYS A 76 6.68 12.03 12.22
N PRO A 77 6.73 12.93 13.22
CA PRO A 77 7.97 13.58 13.67
C PRO A 77 8.69 12.64 14.66
N ASP A 78 10.03 12.58 14.73
CA ASP A 78 10.89 13.66 15.25
C ASP A 78 12.21 13.87 14.48
N ILE A 79 12.67 12.90 13.69
CA ILE A 79 13.88 12.98 12.84
C ILE A 79 13.63 12.17 11.58
N PHE A 80 13.90 12.76 10.41
CA PHE A 80 13.81 12.05 9.14
C PHE A 80 14.90 10.99 9.04
N ASN A 81 14.52 9.73 8.82
CA ASN A 81 15.44 8.64 8.56
C ASN A 81 15.48 8.34 7.05
N ALA A 82 16.49 8.87 6.38
CA ALA A 82 16.72 8.69 4.95
C ALA A 82 16.86 7.22 4.54
N GLU A 83 17.53 6.40 5.36
CA GLU A 83 17.76 4.99 5.06
C GLU A 83 16.46 4.19 5.12
N ALA A 84 15.70 4.35 6.20
CA ALA A 84 14.40 3.69 6.35
C ALA A 84 13.40 4.12 5.26
N PHE A 85 13.42 5.40 4.87
CA PHE A 85 12.62 5.89 3.74
C PHE A 85 13.05 5.23 2.42
N THR A 86 14.35 5.23 2.09
CA THR A 86 14.84 4.64 0.84
C THR A 86 14.56 3.14 0.76
N GLU A 87 14.74 2.41 1.85
CA GLU A 87 14.36 1.00 1.93
C GLU A 87 12.87 0.79 1.67
N ALA A 88 12.00 1.62 2.27
CA ALA A 88 10.56 1.52 2.07
C ALA A 88 10.17 1.79 0.61
N MET A 89 10.77 2.79 -0.04
CA MET A 89 10.56 3.08 -1.47
C MET A 89 11.02 1.91 -2.35
N ASN A 90 12.20 1.35 -2.09
CA ASN A 90 12.72 0.20 -2.83
C ASN A 90 11.82 -1.03 -2.68
N ARG A 91 11.33 -1.31 -1.46
CA ARG A 91 10.35 -2.39 -1.20
C ARG A 91 9.04 -2.15 -1.95
N ALA A 92 8.60 -0.90 -2.01
CA ALA A 92 7.48 -0.49 -2.84
C ALA A 92 7.81 -0.48 -4.35
N GLY A 93 8.93 -1.06 -4.80
CA GLY A 93 9.31 -1.18 -6.21
C GLY A 93 9.59 0.17 -6.88
N VAL A 94 9.91 1.20 -6.10
CA VAL A 94 10.32 2.50 -6.61
C VAL A 94 11.83 2.59 -6.52
N THR A 95 12.49 2.72 -7.65
CA THR A 95 13.95 2.71 -7.78
C THR A 95 14.42 3.85 -8.70
N GLY A 96 15.74 4.08 -8.76
CA GLY A 96 16.32 5.06 -9.70
C GLY A 96 16.22 6.52 -9.25
N PHE A 97 15.96 6.77 -7.96
CA PHE A 97 16.04 8.09 -7.34
C PHE A 97 17.30 8.20 -6.48
N ILE A 98 17.78 9.43 -6.28
CA ILE A 98 18.90 9.71 -5.39
C ILE A 98 18.38 9.68 -3.95
N LYS A 99 19.07 8.96 -3.04
CA LYS A 99 18.72 8.90 -1.62
C LYS A 99 18.58 10.33 -1.07
N PRO A 100 17.41 10.73 -0.54
CA PRO A 100 17.23 12.06 0.01
C PRO A 100 17.99 12.21 1.33
N GLU A 101 18.58 13.36 1.56
CA GLU A 101 19.20 13.71 2.85
C GLU A 101 18.19 14.41 3.76
N LEU A 102 17.24 15.13 3.14
CA LEU A 102 16.28 15.96 3.84
C LEU A 102 14.84 15.53 3.55
N ARG A 103 13.96 15.75 4.53
CA ARG A 103 12.53 15.38 4.45
C ARG A 103 11.82 15.97 3.24
N TYR A 104 12.14 17.21 2.85
CA TYR A 104 11.50 17.85 1.69
C TYR A 104 11.90 17.17 0.38
N GLU A 105 13.14 16.67 0.25
CA GLU A 105 13.60 15.94 -0.93
C GLU A 105 12.86 14.61 -1.07
N ALA A 106 12.68 13.90 0.06
CA ALA A 106 11.89 12.69 0.12
C ALA A 106 10.43 12.92 -0.29
N LEU A 107 9.85 14.07 0.11
CA LEU A 107 8.51 14.46 -0.32
C LEU A 107 8.46 14.73 -1.83
N THR A 108 9.41 15.48 -2.39
CA THR A 108 9.49 15.74 -3.83
C THR A 108 9.63 14.45 -4.64
N ILE A 109 10.43 13.50 -4.15
CA ILE A 109 10.56 12.17 -4.77
C ILE A 109 9.20 11.46 -4.78
N LEU A 110 8.50 11.39 -3.64
CA LEU A 110 7.18 10.76 -3.57
C LEU A 110 6.17 11.43 -4.52
N GLU A 111 6.08 12.75 -4.50
CA GLU A 111 5.15 13.52 -5.34
C GLU A 111 5.39 13.27 -6.83
N ARG A 112 6.66 13.24 -7.24
CA ARG A 112 7.03 12.87 -8.60
C ARG A 112 6.50 11.49 -8.98
N PHE A 113 6.67 10.48 -8.11
CA PHE A 113 6.17 9.13 -8.40
C PHE A 113 4.64 9.06 -8.40
N TYR A 114 3.95 9.88 -7.60
CA TYR A 114 2.49 9.99 -7.67
C TYR A 114 2.01 10.48 -9.03
N GLU A 115 2.66 11.50 -9.60
CA GLU A 115 2.29 12.07 -10.91
C GLU A 115 2.44 11.06 -12.07
N PHE A 116 3.37 10.11 -11.95
CA PHE A 116 3.58 9.08 -12.96
C PHE A 116 2.68 7.85 -12.81
N LEU A 117 1.90 7.74 -11.73
CA LEU A 117 0.95 6.64 -11.58
C LEU A 117 -0.33 6.97 -12.34
N PRO A 118 -0.86 6.01 -13.15
CA PRO A 118 -2.10 6.23 -13.88
C PRO A 118 -3.21 6.59 -12.89
N ASN A 119 -3.97 7.65 -13.20
CA ASN A 119 -5.08 8.06 -12.36
C ASN A 119 -6.12 6.92 -12.34
N PRO A 120 -6.48 6.36 -11.17
CA PRO A 120 -7.45 5.28 -11.11
C PRO A 120 -8.82 5.68 -11.70
N ALA A 121 -9.12 6.98 -11.83
CA ALA A 121 -10.33 7.49 -12.49
C ALA A 121 -10.30 7.39 -14.04
N GLU A 122 -9.14 7.18 -14.67
CA GLU A 122 -8.98 7.11 -16.13
C GLU A 122 -9.08 5.69 -16.69
N ARG A 123 -9.42 4.69 -15.85
CA ARG A 123 -9.59 3.29 -16.24
C ARG A 123 -11.06 2.83 -16.31
N ASN A 124 -11.98 3.75 -16.61
CA ASN A 124 -13.39 3.45 -16.89
C ASN A 124 -13.65 3.45 -18.39
#